data_AF-A0A8S8YBB1-F1
#
_entry.id   AF-A0A8S8YBB1-F1
#
_cell.length_a   1.000
_cell.length_b   1.000
_cell.length_c   1.000
_cell.angle_alpha   90.00
_cell.angle_beta   90.00
_cell.angle_gamma   90.00
#
_symmetry.space_group_name_H-M   'P 1'
#
loop_
_entity.id
_entity.type
_entity.pdbx_description
1 polymer ?
#
loop_
_entity_poly.entity_id
_entity_poly.type
_entity_poly.pdbx_seq_one_letter_code
_entity_poly.pdbx_strand_id
1 'polypeptide(L)'
;MELKNQAESIVYQTRKTIEDAGEKLDESDTAPVLEKLDEVEALITIDGNPIDADDIDEAAVQSKIGELESLMQAMSVKLYEAAAKDMQEDQEKDDDEGVYEADFEVVDDDESTN
;
A
#
# COMPACT_ATOMS: atom_id res chain seq x y z
N MET A 1 -13.39 -3.18 -23.06
CA MET A 1 -12.87 -4.56 -22.86
C MET A 1 -11.53 -4.60 -22.12
N GLU A 2 -10.58 -3.68 -22.36
CA GLU A 2 -9.25 -3.71 -21.73
C GLU A 2 -9.31 -3.50 -20.20
N LEU A 3 -10.15 -2.57 -19.73
CA LEU A 3 -10.27 -2.24 -18.30
C LEU A 3 -10.72 -3.43 -17.44
N LYS A 4 -11.68 -4.22 -17.94
CA LYS A 4 -12.14 -5.46 -17.29
C LYS A 4 -10.98 -6.43 -17.06
N ASN A 5 -10.23 -6.72 -18.13
CA ASN A 5 -9.10 -7.65 -18.07
C ASN A 5 -8.00 -7.12 -17.16
N GLN A 6 -7.76 -5.80 -17.16
CA GLN A 6 -6.82 -5.15 -16.26
C GLN A 6 -7.27 -5.31 -14.80
N ALA A 7 -8.53 -5.03 -14.49
CA ALA A 7 -9.09 -5.16 -13.15
C ALA A 7 -9.06 -6.62 -12.65
N GLU A 8 -9.49 -7.60 -13.47
CA GLU A 8 -9.36 -9.02 -13.16
C GLU A 8 -7.90 -9.41 -12.89
N SER A 9 -6.98 -8.95 -13.75
CA SER A 9 -5.56 -9.23 -13.59
C SER A 9 -5.00 -8.64 -12.29
N ILE A 10 -5.38 -7.40 -11.94
CA ILE A 10 -4.96 -6.76 -10.69
C ILE A 10 -5.51 -7.54 -9.50
N VAL A 11 -6.81 -7.85 -9.47
CA VAL A 11 -7.45 -8.62 -8.40
C VAL A 11 -6.74 -9.95 -8.18
N TYR A 12 -6.53 -10.71 -9.25
CA TYR A 12 -5.88 -12.00 -9.15
C TYR A 12 -4.42 -11.89 -8.71
N GLN A 13 -3.64 -11.00 -9.32
CA GLN A 13 -2.21 -10.86 -9.00
C GLN A 13 -2.00 -10.34 -7.58
N THR A 14 -2.81 -9.37 -7.14
CA THR A 14 -2.68 -8.80 -5.80
C THR A 14 -3.14 -9.80 -4.74
N ARG A 15 -4.27 -10.50 -4.91
CA ARG A 15 -4.69 -11.58 -4.00
C ARG A 15 -3.61 -12.64 -3.89
N LYS A 16 -3.09 -13.11 -5.03
CA LYS A 16 -2.01 -14.10 -5.05
C LYS A 16 -0.75 -13.59 -4.35
N THR A 17 -0.38 -12.32 -4.56
CA THR A 17 0.79 -11.71 -3.90
C THR A 17 0.60 -11.67 -2.38
N ILE A 18 -0.61 -11.34 -1.91
CA ILE A 18 -0.94 -11.33 -0.48
C ILE A 18 -0.90 -12.75 0.09
N GLU A 19 -1.48 -13.74 -0.61
CA GLU A 19 -1.42 -15.15 -0.21
C GLU A 19 0.01 -15.69 -0.17
N ASP A 20 0.83 -15.37 -1.18
CA ASP A 20 2.24 -15.77 -1.29
C ASP A 20 3.11 -15.06 -0.22
N ALA A 21 2.78 -13.80 0.12
CA ALA A 21 3.45 -13.06 1.18
C ALA A 21 3.05 -13.58 2.57
N GLY A 22 1.82 -14.09 2.72
CA GLY A 22 1.33 -14.82 3.88
C GLY A 22 1.70 -14.16 5.21
N GLU A 23 2.42 -14.89 6.06
CA GLU A 23 2.86 -14.48 7.41
C GLU A 23 3.78 -13.24 7.45
N LYS A 24 4.25 -12.73 6.31
CA LYS A 24 5.09 -11.52 6.27
C LYS A 24 4.29 -10.22 6.28
N LEU A 25 3.00 -10.30 5.96
CA LEU A 25 2.10 -9.15 5.97
C LEU A 25 1.08 -9.35 7.08
N ASP A 26 0.82 -8.30 7.84
CA ASP A 26 -0.19 -8.35 8.88
C ASP A 26 -1.61 -8.41 8.29
N GLU A 27 -2.49 -9.17 8.93
CA GLU A 27 -3.92 -9.22 8.57
C GLU A 27 -4.55 -7.82 8.63
N SER A 28 -4.13 -6.98 9.58
CA SER A 28 -4.63 -5.60 9.70
C SER A 28 -4.33 -4.72 8.50
N ASP A 29 -3.25 -5.03 7.77
CA ASP A 29 -2.83 -4.30 6.59
C ASP A 29 -3.40 -4.93 5.32
N THR A 30 -3.46 -6.25 5.25
CA THR A 30 -3.96 -6.98 4.07
C THR A 30 -5.49 -7.00 3.99
N ALA A 31 -6.21 -7.02 5.12
CA ALA A 31 -7.67 -7.02 5.15
C ALA A 31 -8.32 -5.88 4.34
N PRO A 32 -7.95 -4.59 4.51
CA PRO A 32 -8.55 -3.51 3.73
C PRO A 32 -8.21 -3.62 2.24
N VAL A 33 -7.05 -4.17 1.89
CA VAL A 33 -6.66 -4.40 0.48
C VAL A 33 -7.53 -5.50 -0.12
N LEU A 34 -7.72 -6.61 0.58
CA LEU A 34 -8.57 -7.73 0.15
C LEU A 34 -10.03 -7.31 -0.03
N GLU A 35 -10.60 -6.58 0.94
CA GLU A 35 -11.95 -6.03 0.82
C GLU A 35 -12.08 -5.14 -0.42
N LYS A 36 -11.04 -4.35 -0.73
CA LYS A 36 -11.05 -3.50 -1.92
C LYS A 36 -10.98 -4.28 -3.22
N LEU A 37 -10.22 -5.37 -3.25
CA LEU A 37 -10.18 -6.26 -4.41
C LEU A 37 -11.53 -6.93 -4.66
N ASP A 38 -12.26 -7.31 -3.61
CA ASP A 38 -13.62 -7.86 -3.71
C ASP A 38 -14.58 -6.83 -4.33
N GLU A 39 -14.47 -5.55 -3.94
CA GLU A 39 -15.25 -4.47 -4.55
C GLU A 39 -14.92 -4.29 -6.04
N VAL A 40 -13.64 -4.32 -6.42
CA VAL A 40 -13.21 -4.24 -7.83
C VAL A 40 -13.74 -5.43 -8.63
N GLU A 41 -13.67 -6.64 -8.06
CA GLU A 41 -14.18 -7.85 -8.70
C GLU A 41 -15.69 -7.81 -8.88
N ALA A 42 -16.45 -7.32 -7.89
CA ALA A 42 -17.90 -7.17 -7.96
C ALA A 42 -18.35 -6.14 -9.03
N LEU A 43 -17.49 -5.18 -9.39
CA LEU A 43 -17.76 -4.20 -10.44
C LEU A 43 -17.57 -4.74 -11.86
N ILE A 44 -16.89 -5.89 -12.01
CA ILE A 44 -16.58 -6.49 -13.32
C ILE A 44 -17.14 -7.92 -13.46
N THR A 45 -17.62 -8.50 -12.36
CA THR A 45 -18.17 -9.86 -12.28
C THR A 45 -19.38 -9.88 -11.35
N ILE A 46 -20.49 -10.49 -11.78
CA ILE A 46 -21.69 -10.72 -10.98
C ILE A 46 -22.00 -12.22 -10.99
N ASP A 47 -22.16 -12.82 -9.80
CA ASP A 47 -22.46 -14.27 -9.64
C ASP A 47 -21.44 -15.18 -10.36
N GLY A 48 -20.16 -14.77 -10.39
CA GLY A 48 -19.09 -15.49 -11.09
C GLY A 48 -19.16 -15.38 -12.62
N ASN A 49 -20.08 -14.57 -13.16
CA ASN A 49 -20.16 -14.27 -14.58
C ASN A 49 -19.61 -12.88 -14.86
N PRO A 50 -18.73 -12.75 -15.87
CA PRO A 50 -18.21 -11.45 -16.26
C PRO A 50 -19.34 -10.54 -16.76
N ILE A 51 -19.35 -9.30 -16.26
CA ILE A 51 -20.25 -8.26 -16.75
C ILE A 51 -19.81 -7.84 -18.15
N ASP A 52 -20.77 -7.44 -18.99
CA ASP A 52 -20.46 -6.94 -20.32
C ASP A 52 -19.63 -5.65 -20.22
N ALA A 53 -18.65 -5.49 -21.10
CA ALA A 53 -17.73 -4.36 -21.01
C ALA A 53 -18.43 -3.00 -21.17
N ASP A 54 -19.59 -2.99 -21.85
CA ASP A 54 -20.42 -1.82 -22.04
C ASP A 54 -21.26 -1.45 -20.78
N ASP A 55 -21.45 -2.41 -19.86
CA ASP A 55 -22.20 -2.24 -18.61
C ASP A 55 -21.28 -1.97 -17.40
N ILE A 56 -19.96 -2.12 -17.57
CA ILE A 56 -18.98 -1.85 -16.51
C ILE A 56 -18.88 -0.34 -16.28
N ASP A 57 -19.01 0.07 -15.02
CA ASP A 57 -18.72 1.44 -14.61
C ASP A 57 -17.21 1.65 -14.54
N GLU A 58 -16.64 2.15 -15.65
CA GLU A 58 -15.21 2.40 -15.75
C GLU A 58 -14.71 3.38 -14.69
N ALA A 59 -15.51 4.39 -14.34
CA ALA A 59 -15.15 5.38 -13.35
C ALA A 59 -15.11 4.77 -11.95
N ALA A 60 -16.07 3.89 -11.63
CA ALA A 60 -16.06 3.14 -10.38
C ALA A 60 -14.85 2.22 -10.29
N VAL A 61 -14.55 1.44 -11.33
CA VAL A 61 -13.39 0.53 -11.36
C VAL A 61 -12.09 1.32 -11.17
N GLN A 62 -11.89 2.41 -11.90
CA GLN A 62 -10.72 3.27 -11.77
C GLN A 62 -10.62 3.90 -10.37
N SER A 63 -11.74 4.37 -9.82
CA SER A 63 -11.77 4.91 -8.45
C SER A 63 -11.32 3.86 -7.44
N LYS A 64 -11.85 2.63 -7.53
CA LYS A 64 -11.49 1.55 -6.61
C LYS A 64 -10.03 1.12 -6.74
N ILE A 65 -9.49 1.09 -7.96
CA ILE A 65 -8.06 0.86 -8.19
C ILE A 65 -7.21 1.98 -7.55
N GLY A 66 -7.60 3.25 -7.71
CA GLY A 66 -6.89 4.35 -7.06
C GLY A 66 -6.96 4.30 -5.53
N GLU A 67 -8.09 3.88 -4.97
CA GLU A 67 -8.23 3.64 -3.53
C GLU A 67 -7.35 2.47 -3.06
N LEU A 68 -7.24 1.39 -3.86
CA LEU A 68 -6.34 0.27 -3.59
C LEU A 68 -4.87 0.73 -3.52
N GLU A 69 -4.44 1.58 -4.45
CA GLU A 69 -3.09 2.17 -4.44
C GLU A 69 -2.88 3.05 -3.20
N SER A 70 -3.89 3.83 -2.81
CA SER A 70 -3.85 4.65 -1.59
C SER A 70 -3.73 3.79 -0.33
N LEU A 71 -4.46 2.67 -0.26
CA LEU A 71 -4.33 1.71 0.84
C LEU A 71 -2.93 1.08 0.90
N MET A 72 -2.34 0.72 -0.23
CA MET A 72 -0.97 0.22 -0.29
C MET A 72 0.06 1.25 0.18
N GLN A 73 -0.11 2.52 -0.19
CA GLN A 73 0.75 3.60 0.30
C GLN A 73 0.56 3.81 1.81
N ALA A 74 -0.69 3.83 2.30
CA ALA A 74 -0.99 3.99 3.72
C ALA A 74 -0.41 2.84 4.56
N MET A 75 -0.49 1.61 4.06
CA MET A 75 0.17 0.44 4.66
C MET A 75 1.69 0.64 4.73
N SER A 76 2.31 1.08 3.64
CA SER A 76 3.76 1.30 3.60
C SER A 76 4.21 2.37 4.59
N VAL A 77 3.45 3.45 4.74
CA VAL A 77 3.68 4.50 5.74
C VAL A 77 3.57 3.95 7.15
N LYS A 78 2.49 3.21 7.47
CA LYS A 78 2.31 2.60 8.78
C LYS A 78 3.42 1.61 9.13
N LEU A 79 3.86 0.81 8.17
CA LEU A 79 4.92 -0.16 8.38
C LEU A 79 6.25 0.52 8.69
N TYR A 80 6.53 1.64 8.02
CA TYR A 80 7.68 2.49 8.32
C TYR A 80 7.56 3.15 9.69
N GLU A 81 6.40 3.71 10.05
CA GLU A 81 6.14 4.31 11.35
C GLU A 81 6.24 3.30 12.50
N ALA A 82 5.68 2.10 12.32
CA ALA A 82 5.76 1.01 13.29
C ALA A 82 7.22 0.57 13.50
N ALA A 83 7.99 0.39 12.42
CA ALA A 83 9.41 0.07 12.50
C ALA A 83 10.23 1.17 13.20
N ALA A 84 9.92 2.44 12.93
CA ALA A 84 10.58 3.58 13.59
C ALA A 84 10.25 3.64 15.09
N LYS A 85 9.03 3.26 15.47
CA LYS A 85 8.59 3.24 16.87
C LYS A 85 9.17 2.06 17.66
N ASP A 86 9.27 0.88 17.05
CA ASP A 86 9.98 -0.27 17.63
C ASP A 86 11.45 0.05 17.91
N MET A 87 12.12 0.81 17.02
CA MET A 87 13.50 1.28 17.24
C MET A 87 13.62 2.31 18.39
N GLN A 88 12.57 3.07 18.70
CA GLN A 88 12.54 3.98 19.84
C GLN A 88 12.25 3.26 21.16
N GLU A 89 11.37 2.25 21.17
CA GLU A 89 11.05 1.48 22.38
C GLU A 89 12.19 0.55 22.84
N ASP A 90 13.07 0.10 21.92
CA ASP A 90 14.31 -0.62 22.28
C ASP A 90 15.41 0.29 22.86
N GLN A 91 15.35 1.62 22.65
CA GLN A 91 16.26 2.58 23.27
C GLN A 91 15.87 2.97 24.71
N GLU A 92 14.65 2.68 25.17
CA GLU A 92 14.22 2.98 26.54
C GLU A 92 14.48 1.82 27.54
N LYS A 93 14.99 0.67 27.08
CA LYS A 93 15.33 -0.48 27.95
C LYS A 93 16.82 -0.76 28.12
N ASP A 94 17.69 -0.10 27.36
CA ASP A 94 19.11 0.03 27.70
C ASP A 94 19.34 1.48 28.17
N ASP A 95 19.32 1.64 29.49
CA ASP A 95 19.71 2.87 30.19
C ASP A 95 21.02 3.43 29.62
N ASP A 96 21.05 4.76 29.43
CA ASP A 96 22.24 5.59 29.64
C ASP A 96 23.40 5.44 28.64
N GLU A 97 23.20 5.66 27.33
CA GLU A 97 24.28 6.20 26.47
C GLU A 97 23.80 6.73 25.10
N GLY A 98 23.83 8.05 24.96
CA GLY A 98 24.11 8.70 23.66
C GLY A 98 22.93 8.92 22.72
N VAL A 99 22.03 9.85 23.06
CA VAL A 99 21.22 10.55 22.06
C VAL A 99 22.18 11.27 21.10
N TYR A 100 22.38 10.69 19.91
CA TYR A 100 22.94 11.41 18.79
C TYR A 100 21.82 12.31 18.25
N GLU A 101 21.82 13.56 18.69
CA GLU A 101 21.17 14.64 17.94
C GLU A 101 21.84 14.65 16.57
N ALA A 102 21.17 14.07 15.58
CA ALA A 102 21.53 14.26 14.19
C ALA A 102 21.30 15.74 13.88
N ASP A 103 22.32 16.55 14.12
CA ASP A 103 22.45 17.88 13.54
C ASP A 103 22.47 17.66 12.03
N PHE A 104 21.28 17.78 11.41
CA PHE A 104 21.14 17.86 9.98
C PHE A 104 21.67 19.25 9.60
N GLU A 105 23.00 19.36 9.48
CA GLU A 105 23.63 20.49 8.83
C GLU A 105 23.12 20.47 7.39
N VAL A 106 22.14 21.33 7.11
CA VAL A 106 21.77 21.69 5.75
C VAL A 106 23.05 22.28 5.16
N VAL A 107 23.77 21.45 4.41
CA VAL A 107 24.86 21.90 3.55
C VAL A 107 24.18 22.75 2.49
N ASP A 108 24.07 24.04 2.75
CA ASP A 108 23.78 25.03 1.73
C ASP A 108 24.93 24.95 0.73
N ASP A 109 24.69 24.21 -0.34
CA ASP A 109 25.49 24.14 -1.55
C ASP A 109 25.42 25.51 -2.25
N ASP A 110 26.15 26.50 -1.74
CA ASP A 110 26.39 27.78 -2.41
C ASP A 110 27.90 27.99 -2.58
N GLU A 111 28.48 27.12 -3.40
CA GLU A 111 29.84 27.29 -3.91
C GLU A 111 29.85 28.38 -5.00
N SER A 112 30.32 29.57 -4.61
CA SER A 112 31.25 30.42 -5.35
C SER A 112 30.89 30.82 -6.79
N THR A 113 30.37 32.04 -6.96
CA THR A 113 30.68 32.82 -8.18
C THR A 113 31.73 33.87 -7.81
N ASN A 114 32.99 33.62 -8.18
CA ASN A 114 34.03 34.64 -8.33
C ASN A 114 34.40 34.74 -9.80
#